data_AF-A0A4Q2QT58-F1
#
_entry.id   AF-A0A4Q2QT58-F1
#
_cell.length_a   1.000
_cell.length_b   1.000
_cell.length_c   1.000
_cell.angle_alpha   90.00
_cell.angle_beta   90.00
_cell.angle_gamma   90.00
#
_symmetry.space_group_name_H-M   'P 1'
#
loop_
_entity.id
_entity.type
_entity.pdbx_description
1 polymer ?
#
loop_
_entity_poly.entity_id
_entity_poly.type
_entity_poly.pdbx_seq_one_letter_code
_entity_poly.pdbx_strand_id
1 'polypeptide(L)'
;MVNIRYEFAFAKQRILNLFLPQYNLHVVIMRHVVFFGGIMACTDAEVVEKLLSIYRDKFAGKQGQRFLISSNEIRELYGFGKLFESRIDKLVESAFDSGLYLFDLGESERGRLIAVIKSGTVNRWRRVPKKITEQYIEPQSSGENEEIEEDE
;
A
#
# COMPACT_ATOMS: atom_id res chain seq x y z
N MET A 1 -15.82 32.54 -15.30
CA MET A 1 -16.97 31.81 -14.73
C MET A 1 -17.11 30.49 -15.49
N VAL A 2 -17.09 29.35 -14.79
CA VAL A 2 -17.43 27.95 -15.20
C VAL A 2 -16.50 27.31 -16.25
N ASN A 3 -15.67 26.25 -16.07
CA ASN A 3 -15.65 24.94 -15.38
C ASN A 3 -15.84 23.74 -16.37
N ILE A 4 -14.89 22.77 -16.29
CA ILE A 4 -14.92 21.34 -16.72
C ILE A 4 -14.92 21.06 -18.26
N ARG A 5 -14.34 20.01 -18.89
CA ARG A 5 -14.01 18.61 -18.51
C ARG A 5 -13.15 17.93 -19.60
N TYR A 6 -12.25 17.04 -19.18
CA TYR A 6 -11.48 16.09 -20.00
C TYR A 6 -12.37 14.96 -20.56
N GLU A 7 -12.13 14.48 -21.78
CA GLU A 7 -12.37 13.09 -22.18
C GLU A 7 -11.36 12.64 -23.25
N PHE A 8 -10.54 11.64 -22.90
CA PHE A 8 -9.70 10.86 -23.81
C PHE A 8 -10.38 9.49 -24.00
N ALA A 9 -10.76 9.14 -25.23
CA ALA A 9 -11.23 7.80 -25.59
C ALA A 9 -10.17 7.08 -26.45
N PHE A 10 -9.71 5.95 -25.91
CA PHE A 10 -8.71 5.04 -26.43
C PHE A 10 -9.20 4.35 -27.71
N ALA A 11 -8.52 4.60 -28.83
CA ALA A 11 -8.59 3.77 -30.02
C ALA A 11 -7.46 2.73 -29.97
N LYS A 12 -7.78 1.43 -30.10
CA LYS A 12 -6.94 0.42 -30.75
C LYS A 12 -7.62 -0.95 -30.75
N GLN A 13 -8.41 -1.20 -31.80
CA GLN A 13 -8.87 -2.52 -32.16
C GLN A 13 -8.52 -2.76 -33.63
N ARG A 14 -7.35 -3.35 -33.89
CA ARG A 14 -7.05 -4.03 -35.16
C ARG A 14 -5.69 -4.71 -35.10
N ILE A 15 -5.63 -5.86 -35.78
CA ILE A 15 -4.47 -6.72 -36.06
C ILE A 15 -4.28 -7.83 -35.02
N LEU A 16 -5.02 -8.93 -35.19
CA LEU A 16 -4.46 -10.24 -35.52
C LEU A 16 -5.63 -11.20 -35.80
N ASN A 17 -5.96 -11.39 -37.07
CA ASN A 17 -6.96 -12.39 -37.49
C ASN A 17 -6.62 -12.89 -38.89
N LEU A 18 -5.52 -13.61 -39.00
CA LEU A 18 -5.10 -14.31 -40.21
C LEU A 18 -4.22 -15.47 -39.75
N PHE A 19 -4.82 -16.61 -39.37
CA PHE A 19 -4.27 -17.97 -39.56
C PHE A 19 -5.22 -19.01 -38.94
N LEU A 20 -5.75 -19.90 -39.79
CA LEU A 20 -6.36 -21.24 -39.50
C LEU A 20 -7.89 -21.31 -39.22
N PRO A 21 -8.55 -22.47 -39.42
CA PRO A 21 -9.31 -22.79 -40.63
C PRO A 21 -10.78 -23.20 -40.34
N GLN A 22 -11.53 -23.48 -41.40
CA GLN A 22 -12.93 -23.91 -41.40
C GLN A 22 -13.27 -25.03 -40.40
N TYR A 23 -14.20 -24.76 -39.47
CA TYR A 23 -15.09 -25.78 -38.93
C TYR A 23 -16.50 -25.22 -38.80
N ASN A 24 -17.45 -26.03 -39.28
CA ASN A 24 -18.87 -25.71 -39.35
C ASN A 24 -19.50 -25.50 -37.97
N LEU A 25 -20.42 -24.56 -37.99
CA LEU A 25 -21.38 -24.13 -36.99
C LEU A 25 -22.08 -25.30 -36.26
N HIS A 26 -21.94 -25.36 -34.94
CA HIS A 26 -23.04 -25.74 -34.04
C HIS A 26 -23.03 -24.73 -32.90
N VAL A 27 -23.85 -23.69 -33.06
CA VAL A 27 -24.09 -22.69 -32.00
C VAL A 27 -24.92 -23.39 -30.92
N VAL A 28 -24.25 -23.90 -29.90
CA VAL A 28 -24.85 -24.11 -28.59
C VAL A 28 -24.41 -22.92 -27.74
N ILE A 29 -25.34 -22.02 -27.43
CA ILE A 29 -25.12 -20.93 -26.48
C ILE A 29 -25.03 -21.56 -25.09
N MET A 30 -23.90 -22.16 -24.76
CA MET A 30 -23.47 -22.25 -23.37
C MET A 30 -22.80 -20.93 -23.04
N ARG A 31 -23.27 -20.27 -21.97
CA ARG A 31 -22.60 -19.15 -21.32
C ARG A 31 -21.19 -19.58 -20.91
N HIS A 32 -20.24 -19.46 -21.83
CA HIS A 32 -18.83 -19.52 -21.52
C HIS A 32 -18.49 -18.21 -20.80
N VAL A 33 -18.36 -18.30 -19.48
CA VAL A 33 -17.54 -17.37 -18.72
C VAL A 33 -16.13 -17.52 -19.28
N VAL A 34 -15.73 -16.58 -20.13
CA VAL A 34 -14.35 -16.49 -20.62
C VAL A 34 -13.52 -16.00 -19.45
N PHE A 35 -12.90 -16.92 -18.70
CA PHE A 35 -11.82 -16.59 -17.78
C PHE A 35 -10.60 -16.17 -18.61
N PHE A 36 -10.46 -14.87 -18.85
CA PHE A 36 -9.16 -14.31 -19.19
C PHE A 36 -8.28 -14.42 -17.95
N GLY A 37 -7.41 -15.44 -17.93
CA GLY A 37 -6.40 -15.66 -16.90
C GLY A 37 -5.27 -14.61 -16.94
N GLY A 38 -5.62 -13.34 -16.81
CA GLY A 38 -4.68 -12.32 -16.34
C GLY A 38 -4.66 -12.38 -14.83
N ILE A 39 -3.48 -12.50 -14.21
CA ILE A 39 -3.34 -12.32 -12.76
C ILE A 39 -3.84 -10.91 -12.46
N MET A 40 -5.08 -10.81 -11.95
CA MET A 40 -5.60 -9.54 -11.47
C MET A 40 -4.74 -9.15 -10.28
N ALA A 41 -4.06 -8.02 -10.40
CA ALA A 41 -3.30 -7.51 -9.29
C ALA A 41 -4.22 -7.22 -8.11
N CYS A 42 -3.77 -7.58 -6.91
CA CYS A 42 -4.55 -7.37 -5.70
C CYS A 42 -4.73 -5.87 -5.42
N THR A 43 -5.85 -5.55 -4.79
CA THR A 43 -6.12 -4.25 -4.17
C THR A 43 -5.36 -4.11 -2.86
N ASP A 44 -5.26 -2.88 -2.35
CA ASP A 44 -4.62 -2.59 -1.07
C ASP A 44 -5.30 -3.38 0.08
N ALA A 45 -6.64 -3.43 0.09
CA ALA A 45 -7.41 -4.21 1.06
C ALA A 45 -7.12 -5.73 1.00
N GLU A 46 -7.01 -6.29 -0.20
CA GLU A 46 -6.66 -7.71 -0.36
C GLU A 46 -5.24 -8.01 0.12
N VAL A 47 -4.28 -7.12 -0.11
CA VAL A 47 -2.92 -7.26 0.44
C VAL A 47 -2.95 -7.19 1.97
N VAL A 48 -3.74 -6.29 2.55
CA VAL A 48 -3.91 -6.20 4.01
C VAL A 48 -4.50 -7.49 4.59
N GLU A 49 -5.51 -8.08 3.96
CA GLU A 49 -6.06 -9.38 4.37
C GLU A 49 -5.02 -10.51 4.32
N LYS A 50 -4.13 -10.49 3.33
CA LYS A 50 -2.99 -11.42 3.28
C LYS A 50 -2.02 -11.19 4.44
N LEU A 51 -1.69 -9.93 4.77
CA LEU A 51 -0.83 -9.61 5.92
C LEU A 51 -1.45 -10.06 7.26
N LEU A 52 -2.77 -9.89 7.42
CA LEU A 52 -3.51 -10.38 8.59
C LEU A 52 -3.50 -11.91 8.66
N SER A 53 -3.59 -12.58 7.51
CA SER A 53 -3.50 -14.04 7.41
C SER A 53 -2.11 -14.56 7.79
N ILE A 54 -1.04 -13.93 7.30
CA ILE A 54 0.34 -14.22 7.73
C ILE A 54 0.46 -14.10 9.25
N TYR A 55 -0.14 -13.07 9.86
CA TYR A 55 -0.13 -12.90 11.31
C TYR A 55 -0.84 -14.07 12.03
N ARG A 56 -2.02 -14.48 11.54
CA ARG A 56 -2.77 -15.61 12.10
C ARG A 56 -1.96 -16.91 12.04
N ASP A 57 -1.36 -17.17 10.89
CA ASP A 57 -0.64 -18.42 10.61
C ASP A 57 0.69 -18.50 11.37
N LYS A 58 1.49 -17.42 11.36
CA LYS A 58 2.81 -17.40 12.02
C LYS A 58 2.73 -17.39 13.54
N PHE A 59 1.70 -16.76 14.11
CA PHE A 59 1.66 -16.49 15.55
C PHE A 59 0.55 -17.23 16.30
N ALA A 60 -0.29 -18.00 15.62
CA ALA A 60 -1.35 -18.83 16.23
C ALA A 60 -2.19 -18.06 17.28
N GLY A 61 -2.48 -16.78 17.01
CA GLY A 61 -3.25 -15.91 17.92
C GLY A 61 -2.46 -15.22 19.04
N LYS A 62 -1.15 -15.46 19.17
CA LYS A 62 -0.29 -14.74 20.13
C LYS A 62 -0.31 -13.23 19.84
N GLN A 63 -0.57 -12.45 20.89
CA GLN A 63 -0.54 -10.99 20.83
C GLN A 63 0.89 -10.46 20.98
N GLY A 64 1.12 -9.21 20.59
CA GLY A 64 2.41 -8.55 20.81
C GLY A 64 3.49 -8.90 19.78
N GLN A 65 3.17 -9.76 18.81
CA GLN A 65 4.12 -10.22 17.80
C GLN A 65 4.23 -9.22 16.65
N ARG A 66 5.35 -9.31 15.94
CA ARG A 66 5.67 -8.54 14.73
C ARG A 66 6.38 -9.44 13.73
N PHE A 67 6.24 -9.14 12.45
CA PHE A 67 7.03 -9.79 11.41
C PHE A 67 7.62 -8.74 10.47
N LEU A 68 8.64 -9.16 9.74
CA LEU A 68 9.30 -8.35 8.71
C LEU A 68 8.81 -8.78 7.34
N ILE A 69 8.64 -7.82 6.45
CA ILE A 69 8.37 -8.04 5.04
C ILE A 69 9.15 -7.01 4.22
N SER A 70 9.70 -7.43 3.10
CA SER A 70 10.38 -6.57 2.14
C SER A 70 9.40 -5.95 1.14
N SER A 71 9.77 -4.82 0.55
CA SER A 71 9.03 -4.23 -0.58
C SER A 71 8.90 -5.18 -1.77
N ASN A 72 9.87 -6.08 -1.97
CA ASN A 72 9.79 -7.13 -2.99
C ASN A 72 8.70 -8.17 -2.69
N GLU A 73 8.59 -8.62 -1.44
CA GLU A 73 7.51 -9.52 -1.03
C GLU A 73 6.14 -8.82 -1.09
N ILE A 74 6.06 -7.53 -0.71
CA ILE A 74 4.82 -6.74 -0.90
C ILE A 74 4.44 -6.69 -2.39
N ARG A 75 5.40 -6.40 -3.27
CA ARG A 75 5.19 -6.40 -4.72
C ARG A 75 4.64 -7.74 -5.22
N GLU A 76 5.15 -8.85 -4.69
CA GLU A 76 4.66 -10.19 -4.98
C GLU A 76 3.25 -10.43 -4.44
N LEU A 77 2.93 -9.95 -3.23
CA LEU A 77 1.57 -10.02 -2.66
C LEU A 77 0.53 -9.30 -3.53
N TYR A 78 0.92 -8.17 -4.11
CA TYR A 78 0.12 -7.44 -5.08
C TYR A 78 0.00 -8.17 -6.43
N GLY A 79 0.99 -8.96 -6.82
CA GLY A 79 1.08 -9.52 -8.17
C GLY A 79 1.53 -8.51 -9.23
N PHE A 80 2.22 -7.43 -8.84
CA PHE A 80 2.75 -6.43 -9.78
C PHE A 80 4.18 -6.75 -10.24
N GLY A 81 4.53 -6.31 -11.45
CA GLY A 81 5.92 -6.31 -11.93
C GLY A 81 6.79 -5.23 -11.25
N LYS A 82 6.20 -4.12 -10.81
CA LYS A 82 6.89 -3.00 -10.16
C LYS A 82 6.01 -2.39 -9.06
N LEU A 83 6.61 -2.04 -7.92
CA LEU A 83 5.95 -1.36 -6.82
C LEU A 83 6.44 0.09 -6.78
N PHE A 84 5.51 1.05 -6.80
CA PHE A 84 5.80 2.47 -6.65
C PHE A 84 5.66 2.88 -5.19
N GLU A 85 6.44 3.86 -4.74
CA GLU A 85 6.39 4.35 -3.36
C GLU A 85 4.99 4.86 -2.96
N SER A 86 4.33 5.60 -3.85
CA SER A 86 2.94 6.06 -3.63
C SER A 86 1.92 4.94 -3.44
N ARG A 87 2.24 3.70 -3.83
CA ARG A 87 1.40 2.53 -3.53
C ARG A 87 1.66 2.01 -2.13
N ILE A 88 2.90 2.08 -1.64
CA ILE A 88 3.23 1.76 -0.25
C ILE A 88 2.49 2.71 0.69
N ASP A 89 2.43 4.00 0.37
CA ASP A 89 1.69 4.98 1.20
C ASP A 89 0.20 4.61 1.31
N LYS A 90 -0.44 4.25 0.19
CA LYS A 90 -1.83 3.77 0.19
C LYS A 90 -2.03 2.47 0.96
N LEU A 91 -1.04 1.56 0.89
CA LEU A 91 -1.06 0.34 1.68
C LEU A 91 -0.98 0.65 3.17
N VAL A 92 -0.14 1.60 3.57
CA VAL A 92 0.00 2.04 4.97
C VAL A 92 -1.33 2.58 5.49
N GLU A 93 -2.02 3.42 4.72
CA GLU A 93 -3.36 3.92 5.06
C GLU A 93 -4.37 2.76 5.22
N SER A 94 -4.47 1.88 4.22
CA SER A 94 -5.40 0.74 4.27
C SER A 94 -5.11 -0.23 5.42
N ALA A 95 -3.83 -0.43 5.73
CA ALA A 95 -3.39 -1.26 6.83
C ALA A 95 -3.75 -0.63 8.18
N PHE A 96 -3.59 0.69 8.31
CA PHE A 96 -3.97 1.44 9.52
C PHE A 96 -5.46 1.29 9.81
N ASP A 97 -6.31 1.48 8.81
CA ASP A 97 -7.77 1.31 8.93
C ASP A 97 -8.16 -0.11 9.37
N SER A 98 -7.34 -1.10 9.01
CA SER A 98 -7.54 -2.51 9.36
C SER A 98 -6.82 -2.94 10.65
N GLY A 99 -6.23 -1.99 11.40
CA GLY A 99 -5.60 -2.24 12.69
C GLY A 99 -4.18 -2.81 12.60
N LEU A 100 -3.44 -2.48 11.55
CA LEU A 100 -2.01 -2.77 11.39
C LEU A 100 -1.21 -1.47 11.29
N TYR A 101 -0.03 -1.46 11.89
CA TYR A 101 1.02 -0.48 11.63
C TYR A 101 2.09 -1.11 10.76
N LEU A 102 2.49 -0.40 9.72
CA LEU A 102 3.64 -0.71 8.87
C LEU A 102 4.73 0.31 9.19
N PHE A 103 5.82 -0.13 9.83
CA PHE A 103 6.97 0.71 10.13
C PHE A 103 8.06 0.47 9.12
N ASP A 104 8.43 1.51 8.39
CA ASP A 104 9.61 1.48 7.55
C ASP A 104 10.89 1.40 8.41
N LEU A 105 11.73 0.42 8.14
CA LEU A 105 13.02 0.21 8.79
C LEU A 105 14.20 0.59 7.88
N GLY A 106 13.93 1.12 6.68
CA GLY A 106 14.93 1.54 5.71
C GLY A 106 15.29 0.46 4.69
N GLU A 107 16.31 0.75 3.89
CA GLU A 107 16.76 -0.15 2.81
C GLU A 107 17.57 -1.34 3.32
N SER A 108 17.41 -2.48 2.65
CA SER A 108 18.19 -3.70 2.87
C SER A 108 18.62 -4.30 1.53
N GLU A 109 19.45 -5.35 1.56
CA GLU A 109 19.84 -6.09 0.34
C GLU A 109 18.64 -6.65 -0.44
N ARG A 110 17.48 -6.83 0.21
CA ARG A 110 16.24 -7.33 -0.39
C ARG A 110 15.23 -6.22 -0.70
N GLY A 111 15.66 -4.96 -0.67
CA GLY A 111 14.84 -3.75 -0.75
C GLY A 111 14.37 -3.26 0.61
N ARG A 112 13.57 -2.18 0.63
CA ARG A 112 12.96 -1.58 1.82
C ARG A 112 12.35 -2.63 2.75
N LEU A 113 12.79 -2.63 4.01
CA LEU A 113 12.36 -3.54 5.05
C LEU A 113 11.25 -2.89 5.87
N ILE A 114 10.12 -3.57 6.01
CA ILE A 114 8.93 -3.06 6.69
C ILE A 114 8.56 -4.01 7.83
N ALA A 115 8.39 -3.47 9.03
CA ALA A 115 7.83 -4.21 10.16
C ALA A 115 6.32 -4.07 10.19
N VAL A 116 5.61 -5.21 10.22
CA VAL A 116 4.16 -5.27 10.34
C VAL A 116 3.76 -5.63 11.76
N ILE A 117 2.96 -4.78 12.40
CA ILE A 117 2.60 -4.90 13.83
C ILE A 117 1.10 -4.59 14.02
N LYS A 118 0.39 -5.39 14.83
CA LYS A 118 -1.00 -5.05 15.19
C LYS A 118 -1.09 -3.76 16.00
N SER A 119 -2.09 -2.94 15.70
CA SER A 119 -2.35 -1.67 16.39
C SER A 119 -2.50 -1.84 17.90
N GLY A 120 -3.23 -2.85 18.36
CA GLY A 120 -3.35 -3.18 19.78
C GLY A 120 -2.03 -3.51 20.49
N THR A 121 -0.98 -3.88 19.76
CA THR A 121 0.36 -4.04 20.32
C THR A 121 1.02 -2.68 20.55
N VAL A 122 1.01 -1.82 19.52
CA VAL A 122 1.63 -0.49 19.56
C VAL A 122 0.91 0.41 20.56
N ASN A 123 -0.43 0.35 20.62
CA ASN A 123 -1.24 1.16 21.52
C ASN A 123 -0.99 0.87 23.01
N ARG A 124 -0.34 -0.26 23.33
CA ARG A 124 0.06 -0.62 24.71
C ARG A 124 1.47 -0.18 25.06
N TRP A 125 2.23 0.39 24.13
CA TRP A 125 3.56 0.91 24.41
C TRP A 125 3.48 2.07 25.40
N ARG A 126 4.42 2.08 26.35
CA ARG A 126 4.49 3.15 27.34
C ARG A 126 5.01 4.41 26.67
N ARG A 127 4.26 5.51 26.82
CA ARG A 127 4.75 6.83 26.46
C ARG A 127 5.92 7.19 27.36
N VAL A 128 6.94 7.82 26.79
CA VAL A 128 8.04 8.38 27.56
C VAL A 128 7.50 9.56 28.39
N PRO A 129 7.72 9.59 29.71
CA PRO A 129 7.32 10.73 30.55
C PRO A 129 7.95 12.04 30.09
N LYS A 130 7.18 13.14 30.14
CA LYS A 130 7.64 14.49 29.73
C LYS A 130 8.91 14.93 30.45
N LYS A 131 9.01 14.66 31.76
CA LYS A 131 10.20 14.96 32.57
C LYS A 131 11.49 14.32 32.05
N ILE A 132 11.39 13.18 31.37
CA ILE A 132 12.54 12.53 30.74
C ILE A 132 12.86 13.24 29.43
N THR A 133 11.85 13.52 28.59
CA THR A 133 12.07 14.17 27.29
C THR A 133 12.61 15.60 27.43
N GLU A 134 12.19 16.34 28.46
CA GLU A 134 12.63 17.72 28.75
C GLU A 134 14.16 17.85 28.92
N GLN A 135 14.84 16.80 29.38
CA GLN A 135 16.30 16.79 29.54
C GLN A 135 17.07 16.78 28.22
N TYR A 136 16.39 16.46 27.11
CA TYR A 136 16.98 16.33 25.77
C TYR A 136 16.47 17.40 24.80
N ILE A 137 15.59 18.30 25.24
CA ILE A 137 15.12 19.42 24.43
C ILE A 137 16.15 20.54 24.58
N GLU A 138 16.89 20.82 23.50
CA GLU A 138 17.76 21.99 23.48
C GLU A 138 16.92 23.26 23.67
N PRO A 139 17.33 24.18 24.56
CA PRO A 139 16.65 25.46 24.68
C PRO A 139 16.73 26.15 23.32
N GLN A 140 15.57 26.38 22.70
CA GLN A 140 15.49 27.21 21.49
C GLN A 140 16.12 28.56 21.85
N SER A 141 17.23 28.94 21.21
CA SER A 141 17.73 30.31 21.35
C SER A 141 16.64 31.22 20.84
N SER A 142 16.05 32.02 21.72
CA SER A 142 15.14 33.10 21.35
C SER A 142 15.93 34.14 20.55
N GLY A 143 16.09 33.87 19.26
CA GLY A 143 16.53 34.84 18.27
C GLY A 143 15.38 35.80 18.05
N GLU A 144 15.48 36.92 18.77
CA GLU A 144 15.03 38.28 18.42
C GLU A 144 13.66 38.46 17.74
N ASN A 145 12.80 39.20 18.44
CA ASN A 145 11.71 39.99 17.84
C ASN A 145 12.24 40.75 16.61
N GLU A 146 11.88 40.30 15.40
CA GLU A 146 11.72 41.21 14.29
C GLU A 146 10.26 41.69 14.30
N GLU A 147 10.03 42.80 15.00
CA GLU A 147 8.99 43.74 14.61
C GLU A 147 9.28 44.14 13.16
N ILE A 148 8.43 43.74 12.22
CA ILE A 148 8.38 44.36 10.90
C ILE A 148 6.98 44.96 10.75
N GLU A 149 7.01 46.29 10.72
CA GLU A 149 5.91 47.24 10.58
C GLU A 149 4.96 46.89 9.42
N GLU A 150 3.65 46.92 9.68
CA GLU A 150 2.64 47.06 8.63
C GLU A 150 2.62 48.52 8.18
N ASP A 151 3.32 48.83 7.08
CA ASP A 151 3.19 50.09 6.36
C ASP A 151 2.11 50.00 5.26
N GLU A 152 1.03 50.76 5.49
CA GLU A 152 0.00 51.33 4.60
C GLU A 152 -0.85 50.44 3.64
#